data_AF-A0A3D5G7U1-F1
#
_entry.id   AF-A0A3D5G7U1-F1
#
_cell.length_a   1.000
_cell.length_b   1.000
_cell.length_c   1.000
_cell.angle_alpha   90.00
_cell.angle_beta   90.00
_cell.angle_gamma   90.00
#
_symmetry.space_group_name_H-M   'P 1'
#
loop_
_entity.id
_entity.type
_entity.pdbx_description
1 polymer ?
#
loop_
_entity_poly.entity_id
_entity_poly.type
_entity_poly.pdbx_seq_one_letter_code
_entity_poly.pdbx_strand_id
1 'polypeptide(L)'
;MTFIPSEAFKSISYPSRTVKRADRAIRCSPFQLHFFQTIRDNSVFLSTIASNSGVESGYTRSPVAELAAENSLLWLIQVGVLRREVDGQGITDSFRLTPLGRQLVEKWEQEGQKVPAASLCDRLGNALSRGFGLFL
;
A
#
# COMPACT_ATOMS: atom_id res chain seq x y z
N MET A 1 -13.13 26.24 -25.85
CA MET A 1 -12.61 25.31 -24.82
C MET A 1 -13.28 23.97 -25.03
N THR A 2 -12.59 23.03 -25.66
CA THR A 2 -13.08 21.67 -25.86
C THR A 2 -12.81 20.87 -24.59
N PHE A 3 -13.88 20.45 -23.91
CA PHE A 3 -13.79 19.44 -22.85
C PHE A 3 -13.42 18.12 -23.51
N ILE A 4 -12.21 17.63 -23.24
CA ILE A 4 -11.86 16.24 -23.53
C ILE A 4 -12.46 15.41 -22.39
N PRO A 5 -13.44 14.53 -22.65
CA PRO A 5 -13.92 13.61 -21.63
C PRO A 5 -12.74 12.74 -21.18
N SER A 6 -12.47 12.74 -19.87
CA SER A 6 -11.50 11.84 -19.25
C SER A 6 -11.89 10.40 -19.63
N GLU A 7 -11.09 9.73 -20.45
CA GLU A 7 -11.30 8.31 -20.76
C GLU A 7 -11.47 7.56 -19.44
N ALA A 8 -12.60 6.87 -19.29
CA ALA A 8 -12.83 5.99 -18.16
C ALA A 8 -11.63 5.03 -18.09
N PHE A 9 -10.92 5.04 -16.95
CA PHE A 9 -9.74 4.22 -16.72
C PHE A 9 -9.99 2.81 -17.23
N LYS A 10 -9.31 2.41 -18.32
CA LYS A 10 -9.31 1.01 -18.77
C LYS A 10 -8.89 0.17 -17.57
N SER A 11 -9.80 -0.65 -17.05
CA SER A 11 -9.52 -1.51 -15.90
C SER A 11 -8.37 -2.43 -16.29
N ILE A 12 -7.17 -2.15 -15.77
CA ILE A 12 -6.00 -3.00 -16.00
C ILE A 12 -6.29 -4.33 -15.33
N SER A 13 -6.41 -5.39 -16.13
CA SER A 13 -6.61 -6.75 -15.61
C SER A 13 -5.26 -7.32 -15.19
N TYR A 14 -5.07 -7.52 -13.89
CA TYR A 14 -3.86 -8.13 -13.34
C TYR A 14 -4.00 -9.65 -13.22
N PRO A 15 -2.93 -10.44 -13.45
CA PRO A 15 -2.94 -11.86 -13.16
C PRO A 15 -3.35 -12.15 -11.71
N SER A 16 -4.15 -13.20 -11.49
CA SER A 16 -4.69 -13.55 -10.17
C SER A 16 -3.60 -13.73 -9.11
N ARG A 17 -2.44 -14.27 -9.48
CA ARG A 17 -1.27 -14.40 -8.61
C ARG A 17 -0.74 -13.05 -8.13
N THR A 18 -0.68 -12.06 -9.02
CA THR A 18 -0.24 -10.69 -8.70
C THR A 18 -1.19 -10.04 -7.70
N VAL A 19 -2.50 -10.16 -7.93
CA VAL A 19 -3.53 -9.63 -7.04
C VAL A 19 -3.45 -10.30 -5.66
N LYS A 20 -3.37 -11.63 -5.60
CA LYS A 20 -3.26 -12.38 -4.33
C LYS A 20 -2.01 -12.01 -3.54
N ARG A 21 -0.87 -11.84 -4.21
CA ARG A 21 0.39 -11.44 -3.57
C ARG A 21 0.29 -10.04 -2.97
N ALA A 22 -0.27 -9.08 -3.72
CA ALA A 22 -0.46 -7.71 -3.27
C ALA A 22 -1.46 -7.63 -2.10
N ASP A 23 -2.60 -8.34 -2.19
CA ASP A 23 -3.59 -8.48 -1.11
C ASP A 23 -2.92 -9.03 0.17
N ARG A 24 -2.18 -10.14 0.06
CA ARG A 24 -1.41 -10.71 1.19
C ARG A 24 -0.43 -9.71 1.78
N ALA A 25 0.35 -9.01 0.96
CA ALA A 25 1.34 -8.04 1.41
C ALA A 25 0.72 -6.90 2.23
N ILE A 26 -0.44 -6.38 1.78
CA ILE A 26 -1.16 -5.33 2.51
C ILE A 26 -1.69 -5.86 3.84
N ARG A 27 -2.33 -7.05 3.87
CA ARG A 27 -2.83 -7.65 5.12
C ARG A 27 -1.73 -7.92 6.14
N CYS A 28 -0.52 -8.24 5.66
CA CYS A 28 0.65 -8.47 6.50
C CYS A 28 1.41 -7.18 6.87
N SER A 29 1.04 -6.03 6.30
CA SER A 29 1.63 -4.74 6.63
C SER A 29 1.09 -4.19 7.96
N PRO A 30 1.78 -3.24 8.61
CA PRO A 30 1.27 -2.60 9.82
C PRO A 30 0.16 -1.57 9.53
N PHE A 31 -0.12 -1.27 8.25
CA PHE A 31 -0.95 -0.16 7.84
C PHE A 31 -2.45 -0.48 7.88
N GLN A 32 -3.25 0.49 8.32
CA GLN A 32 -4.71 0.43 8.31
C GLN A 32 -5.27 0.87 6.96
N LEU A 33 -6.55 0.58 6.70
CA LEU A 33 -7.21 1.01 5.47
C LEU A 33 -7.12 2.54 5.28
N HIS A 34 -7.24 3.29 6.37
CA HIS A 34 -7.16 4.75 6.36
C HIS A 34 -5.85 5.26 5.74
N PHE A 35 -4.71 4.62 6.02
CA PHE A 35 -3.44 4.96 5.36
C PHE A 35 -3.57 4.88 3.83
N PHE A 36 -4.10 3.76 3.32
CA PHE A 36 -4.26 3.54 1.89
C PHE A 36 -5.28 4.49 1.25
N GLN A 37 -6.33 4.86 1.97
CA GLN A 37 -7.28 5.89 1.55
C GLN A 37 -6.58 7.24 1.42
N THR A 38 -5.79 7.63 2.41
CA THR A 38 -5.10 8.92 2.39
C THR A 38 -4.07 9.01 1.26
N ILE A 39 -3.26 7.97 1.02
CA ILE A 39 -2.27 7.97 -0.06
C ILE A 39 -2.86 7.83 -1.48
N ARG A 40 -4.18 7.60 -1.58
CA ARG A 40 -4.89 7.61 -2.87
C ARG A 40 -4.90 9.01 -3.47
N ASP A 41 -5.12 10.00 -2.61
CA ASP A 41 -5.41 11.39 -2.96
C ASP A 41 -4.25 12.33 -2.59
N ASN A 42 -3.48 11.97 -1.55
CA ASN A 42 -2.40 12.79 -1.02
C ASN A 42 -1.07 12.04 -1.03
N SER A 43 0.03 12.80 -1.01
CA SER A 43 1.36 12.27 -0.75
C SER A 43 1.58 12.19 0.77
N VAL A 44 2.01 11.04 1.30
CA VAL A 44 2.29 10.86 2.74
C VAL A 44 3.78 10.57 2.95
N PHE A 45 4.37 11.23 3.95
CA PHE A 45 5.80 11.11 4.29
C PHE A 45 6.03 10.04 5.36
N LEU A 46 7.18 9.37 5.32
CA LEU A 46 7.57 8.34 6.30
C LEU A 46 7.43 8.80 7.77
N SER A 47 7.82 10.04 8.07
CA SER A 47 7.76 10.63 9.42
C SER A 47 6.34 10.74 9.99
N THR A 48 5.32 10.77 9.14
CA THR A 48 3.89 10.78 9.54
C THR A 48 3.33 9.37 9.77
N ILE A 49 4.07 8.35 9.35
CA ILE A 49 3.66 6.94 9.41
C ILE A 49 4.34 6.22 10.58
N ALA A 50 5.59 6.58 10.88
CA ALA A 50 6.37 5.96 11.94
C ALA A 50 5.98 6.45 13.34
N SER A 51 6.39 5.69 14.36
CA SER A 51 6.29 6.05 15.78
C SER A 51 4.85 6.40 16.19
N ASN A 52 4.65 7.35 17.11
CA ASN A 52 3.33 7.77 17.55
C ASN A 52 2.54 8.52 16.46
N SER A 53 3.23 9.22 15.54
CA SER A 53 2.59 9.94 14.44
C SER A 53 1.68 9.05 13.60
N GLY A 54 2.10 7.80 13.36
CA GLY A 54 1.30 6.81 12.63
C GLY A 54 0.02 6.40 13.36
N VAL A 55 0.05 6.35 14.69
CA VAL A 55 -1.13 6.03 15.52
C VAL A 55 -2.09 7.22 15.56
N GLU A 56 -1.56 8.42 15.79
CA GLU A 56 -2.32 9.67 15.82
C GLU A 56 -3.00 9.95 14.48
N SER A 57 -2.32 9.64 13.37
CA SER A 57 -2.87 9.75 12.01
C SER A 57 -3.81 8.59 11.63
N GLY A 58 -4.00 7.58 12.49
CA GLY A 58 -4.80 6.40 12.18
C GLY A 58 -4.22 5.48 11.11
N TYR A 59 -2.94 5.66 10.75
CA TYR A 59 -2.25 4.86 9.74
C TYR A 59 -1.81 3.50 10.28
N THR A 60 -1.48 3.40 11.57
CA THR A 60 -1.08 2.14 12.23
C THR A 60 -1.90 1.94 13.51
N ARG A 61 -2.04 0.68 13.97
CA ARG A 61 -2.73 0.36 15.24
C ARG A 61 -1.89 0.61 16.48
N SER A 62 -0.57 0.62 16.31
CA SER A 62 0.42 0.77 17.37
C SER A 62 1.64 1.48 16.82
N PRO A 63 2.51 2.04 17.67
CA PRO A 63 3.75 2.66 17.21
C PRO A 63 4.60 1.65 16.43
N VAL A 64 5.14 2.06 15.29
CA VAL A 64 6.00 1.25 14.42
C VAL A 64 7.35 1.95 14.27
N ALA A 65 8.44 1.23 14.51
CA ALA A 65 9.78 1.78 14.30
C ALA A 65 9.94 2.27 12.85
N GLU A 66 10.62 3.39 12.65
CA GLU A 66 10.79 4.01 11.33
C GLU A 66 11.31 3.03 10.26
N LEU A 67 12.39 2.31 10.59
CA LEU A 67 12.96 1.27 9.72
C LEU A 67 11.95 0.14 9.40
N ALA A 68 11.06 -0.20 10.33
CA ALA A 68 10.04 -1.23 10.09
C ALA A 68 8.90 -0.72 9.20
N ALA A 69 8.52 0.56 9.34
CA ALA A 69 7.56 1.23 8.46
C ALA A 69 8.13 1.35 7.04
N GLU A 70 9.38 1.82 6.90
CA GLU A 70 10.09 1.94 5.62
C GLU A 70 10.19 0.58 4.91
N ASN A 71 10.66 -0.46 5.61
CA ASN A 71 10.73 -1.81 5.05
C ASN A 71 9.37 -2.35 4.57
N SER A 72 8.29 -1.96 5.26
CA SER A 72 6.93 -2.33 4.84
C SER A 72 6.50 -1.57 3.59
N LEU A 73 6.82 -0.28 3.49
CA LEU A 73 6.55 0.54 2.30
C LEU A 73 7.34 0.05 1.09
N LEU A 74 8.64 -0.24 1.26
CA LEU A 74 9.50 -0.83 0.22
C LEU A 74 8.97 -2.18 -0.26
N TRP A 75 8.48 -3.03 0.66
CA TRP A 75 7.85 -4.28 0.26
C TRP A 75 6.57 -4.06 -0.56
N LEU A 76 5.73 -3.09 -0.16
CA LEU A 76 4.53 -2.74 -0.91
C LEU A 76 4.85 -2.13 -2.28
N ILE A 77 5.98 -1.44 -2.44
CA ILE A 77 6.50 -1.02 -3.75
C ILE A 77 6.88 -2.25 -4.57
N GLN A 78 7.66 -3.17 -3.99
CA GLN A 78 8.16 -4.36 -4.68
C GLN A 78 7.03 -5.27 -5.19
N VAL A 79 5.94 -5.42 -4.44
CA VAL A 79 4.78 -6.22 -4.88
C VAL A 79 3.85 -5.46 -5.84
N GLY A 80 4.10 -4.17 -6.07
CA GLY A 80 3.38 -3.33 -7.03
C GLY A 80 2.16 -2.60 -6.47
N VAL A 81 1.99 -2.51 -5.15
CA VAL A 81 0.89 -1.78 -4.48
C VAL A 81 1.16 -0.28 -4.46
N LEU A 82 2.40 0.08 -4.13
CA LEU A 82 2.85 1.46 -4.03
C LEU A 82 3.88 1.77 -5.11
N ARG A 83 4.08 3.07 -5.34
CA ARG A 83 5.30 3.59 -5.95
C ARG A 83 5.79 4.77 -5.13
N ARG A 84 7.09 4.98 -5.12
CA ARG A 84 7.68 6.20 -4.60
C ARG A 84 7.38 7.34 -5.56
N GLU A 85 7.09 8.49 -5.01
CA GLU A 85 7.07 9.74 -5.72
C GLU A 85 8.32 10.51 -5.39
N VAL A 86 8.74 11.31 -6.36
CA VAL A 86 9.75 12.31 -6.15
C VAL A 86 9.14 13.66 -6.46
N ASP A 87 9.58 14.69 -5.75
CA ASP A 87 9.39 16.05 -6.19
C ASP A 87 10.22 16.32 -7.46
N GLY A 88 10.12 17.53 -8.01
CA GLY A 88 10.93 17.94 -9.16
C GLY A 88 12.45 17.93 -8.90
N GLN A 89 12.89 17.62 -7.68
CA GLN A 89 14.30 17.59 -7.26
C GLN A 89 14.79 16.19 -6.86
N GLY A 90 13.93 15.18 -6.78
CA GLY A 90 14.32 13.82 -6.39
C GLY A 90 14.44 13.57 -4.88
N ILE A 91 14.04 14.51 -4.02
CA ILE A 91 14.44 14.50 -2.60
C ILE A 91 13.32 14.00 -1.68
N THR A 92 12.07 14.26 -2.03
CA THR A 92 10.93 13.85 -1.20
C THR A 92 10.73 12.32 -1.18
N ASP A 93 10.53 11.77 0.02
CA ASP A 93 10.15 10.38 0.26
C ASP A 93 8.63 10.24 0.49
N SER A 94 7.83 10.48 -0.56
CA SER A 94 6.39 10.28 -0.52
C SER A 94 5.93 9.10 -1.37
N PHE A 95 4.74 8.57 -1.07
CA PHE A 95 4.21 7.35 -1.67
C PHE A 95 2.83 7.58 -2.29
N ARG A 96 2.60 6.99 -3.47
CA ARG A 96 1.29 6.98 -4.18
C ARG A 96 0.83 5.55 -4.43
N LEU A 97 -0.49 5.34 -4.42
CA LEU A 97 -1.08 4.09 -4.90
C LEU A 97 -0.87 3.90 -6.41
N THR A 98 -0.51 2.68 -6.80
CA THR A 98 -0.59 2.19 -8.18
C THR A 98 -2.03 1.81 -8.53
N PRO A 99 -2.37 1.53 -9.81
CA PRO A 99 -3.70 1.04 -10.17
C PRO A 99 -4.05 -0.30 -9.48
N LEU A 100 -3.10 -1.22 -9.33
CA LEU A 100 -3.28 -2.46 -8.55
C LEU A 100 -3.62 -2.16 -7.08
N GLY A 101 -2.91 -1.21 -6.47
CA GLY A 101 -3.19 -0.76 -5.11
C GLY A 101 -4.60 -0.18 -4.99
N ARG A 102 -5.00 0.71 -5.91
CA ARG A 102 -6.37 1.31 -5.92
C ARG A 102 -7.46 0.25 -6.00
N GLN A 103 -7.31 -0.73 -6.89
CA GLN A 103 -8.25 -1.84 -7.04
C GLN A 103 -8.48 -2.61 -5.73
N LEU A 104 -7.41 -2.86 -4.96
CA LEU A 104 -7.50 -3.58 -3.68
C LEU A 104 -8.16 -2.74 -2.58
N VAL A 105 -7.86 -1.44 -2.53
CA VAL A 105 -8.45 -0.52 -1.55
C VAL A 105 -9.95 -0.35 -1.81
N GLU A 106 -10.35 -0.15 -3.07
CA GLU A 106 -11.75 -0.06 -3.49
C GLU A 106 -12.54 -1.32 -3.11
N LYS A 107 -11.95 -2.50 -3.31
CA LYS A 107 -12.55 -3.77 -2.88
C LYS A 107 -12.86 -3.79 -1.38
N TRP A 108 -11.93 -3.37 -0.52
CA TRP A 108 -12.17 -3.41 0.93
C TRP A 108 -13.10 -2.31 1.43
N GLU A 109 -13.13 -1.16 0.76
CA GLU A 109 -14.14 -0.13 1.01
C GLU A 109 -15.55 -0.68 0.78
N GLN A 110 -15.73 -1.51 -0.25
CA GLN A 110 -17.02 -2.16 -0.53
C GLN A 110 -17.34 -3.32 0.44
N GLU A 111 -16.34 -4.12 0.83
CA GLU A 111 -16.54 -5.35 1.60
C GLU A 111 -16.67 -5.14 3.12
N GLY A 112 -16.17 -4.04 3.69
CA GLY A 112 -16.26 -3.85 5.14
C GLY A 112 -15.45 -2.71 5.76
N GLN A 113 -14.96 -1.77 4.95
CA GLN A 113 -14.25 -0.56 5.39
C GLN A 113 -13.03 -0.84 6.30
N LYS A 114 -12.39 -2.01 6.12
CA LYS A 114 -11.16 -2.39 6.83
C LYS A 114 -10.31 -3.35 6.02
N VAL A 115 -8.99 -3.28 6.19
CA VAL A 115 -8.08 -4.32 5.70
C VAL A 115 -8.34 -5.60 6.52
N PRO A 116 -8.61 -6.75 5.88
CA PRO A 116 -8.81 -8.01 6.57
C PRO A 116 -7.54 -8.43 7.33
N ALA A 117 -7.72 -9.14 8.46
CA ALA A 117 -6.58 -9.66 9.20
C ALA A 117 -5.83 -10.74 8.38
N ALA A 118 -4.50 -10.68 8.37
CA ALA A 118 -3.67 -11.74 7.82
C ALA A 118 -3.71 -12.99 8.71
N SER A 119 -3.90 -14.16 8.10
CA SER A 119 -3.71 -15.46 8.77
C SER A 119 -2.23 -15.72 9.08
N LEU A 120 -1.94 -16.72 9.90
CA LEU A 120 -0.55 -17.15 10.14
C LEU A 120 0.14 -17.64 8.87
N CYS A 121 -0.60 -18.36 8.01
CA CYS A 121 -0.12 -18.81 6.71
C CYS A 121 0.23 -17.62 5.80
N ASP A 122 -0.60 -16.57 5.81
CA ASP A 122 -0.31 -15.33 5.07
C ASP A 122 0.98 -14.69 5.56
N ARG A 123 1.15 -14.59 6.88
CA ARG A 123 2.35 -14.01 7.49
C ARG A 123 3.61 -14.79 7.14
N LEU A 124 3.57 -16.12 7.23
CA LEU A 124 4.70 -16.98 6.86
C LEU A 124 5.01 -16.87 5.37
N GLY A 125 4.00 -17.01 4.50
CA GLY A 125 4.17 -16.90 3.06
C GLY A 125 4.69 -15.53 2.63
N ASN A 126 4.24 -14.45 3.27
CA ASN A 126 4.74 -13.11 3.04
C ASN A 126 6.20 -12.93 3.51
N ALA A 127 6.56 -13.48 4.68
CA ALA A 127 7.92 -13.45 5.18
C ALA A 127 8.90 -14.22 4.27
N LEU A 128 8.50 -15.40 3.78
CA LEU A 128 9.28 -16.16 2.80
C LEU A 128 9.46 -15.38 1.49
N SER A 129 8.37 -14.80 0.98
CA SER A 129 8.43 -13.99 -0.26
C SER A 129 9.39 -12.80 -0.13
N ARG A 130 9.37 -12.12 1.03
CA ARG A 130 10.30 -11.03 1.36
C ARG A 130 11.74 -11.50 1.45
N GLY A 131 12.00 -12.55 2.23
CA GLY A 131 13.36 -13.00 2.54
C GLY A 131 14.10 -13.59 1.34
N PHE A 132 13.40 -14.26 0.44
CA PHE A 132 14.02 -14.90 -0.73
C PHE A 132 13.95 -14.07 -2.01
N GLY A 133 13.29 -12.90 -1.99
CA GLY A 133 13.00 -12.14 -3.21
C GLY A 133 12.13 -12.92 -4.22
N LEU A 134 11.50 -14.00 -3.76
CA LEU A 134 10.70 -14.89 -4.60
C LEU A 134 9.27 -14.38 -4.66
N PHE A 135 8.76 -14.19 -5.87
CA PHE A 135 7.39 -13.78 -6.13
C PHE A 135 6.41 -14.98 -6.05
N LEU A 136 6.41 -15.70 -4.92
CA LEU A 136 5.61 -16.91 -4.70
C LEU A 136 4.12 -16.62 -4.56
#